data_AF-A0A255Z1C5-F1
#
_entry.id   AF-A0A255Z1C5-F1
#
_cell.length_a   1.000
_cell.length_b   1.000
_cell.length_c   1.000
_cell.angle_alpha   90.00
_cell.angle_beta   90.00
_cell.angle_gamma   90.00
#
_symmetry.space_group_name_H-M   'P 1'
#
loop_
_entity.id
_entity.type
_entity.pdbx_description
1 polymer ?
#
loop_
_entity_poly.entity_id
_entity_poly.type
_entity_poly.pdbx_seq_one_letter_code
_entity_poly.pdbx_strand_id
1 'polypeptide(L)'
;MKTGIKIYLVLSGILLIVLSCKVFFAIEPKSELTLNKLTIIDRNSGKPVLILADSVPDGVINGKVLPRIFKPRGMVYFDNKGNETGGLIVNNQEGMETAMFTVDYNNTDAFSIFKNETDTTYAMGIAISDRNTEEEFRKRGTGGTPRIVIQNRDKNAIFAMTDTKGRERVVFVVGRNDDVQLLVLDTLGKTVKNLATK
;
A
#
# COMPACT_ATOMS: atom_id res chain seq x y z
N MET A 1 52.78 -34.41 -33.10
CA MET A 1 52.59 -33.60 -31.87
C MET A 1 53.39 -34.23 -30.73
N LYS A 2 54.33 -33.50 -30.10
CA LYS A 2 55.18 -34.03 -29.02
C LYS A 2 54.32 -34.59 -27.87
N THR A 3 54.71 -35.71 -27.27
CA THR A 3 53.95 -36.39 -26.20
C THR A 3 53.57 -35.45 -25.05
N GLY A 4 54.43 -34.48 -24.71
CA GLY A 4 54.14 -33.47 -23.69
C GLY A 4 52.95 -32.55 -24.00
N ILE A 5 52.69 -32.24 -25.28
CA ILE A 5 51.55 -31.39 -25.68
C ILE A 5 50.23 -32.15 -25.51
N LYS A 6 50.22 -33.46 -25.78
CA LYS A 6 49.02 -34.32 -25.58
C LYS A 6 48.66 -34.41 -24.10
N ILE A 7 49.66 -34.58 -23.23
CA ILE A 7 49.47 -34.64 -21.78
C ILE A 7 48.90 -33.32 -21.25
N TYR A 8 49.45 -32.18 -21.70
CA TYR A 8 48.95 -30.86 -21.31
C TYR A 8 47.49 -30.62 -21.72
N LEU A 9 47.11 -31.02 -22.94
CA LEU A 9 45.72 -30.87 -23.43
C LEU A 9 44.73 -31.74 -22.62
N VAL A 10 45.13 -32.96 -22.26
CA VAL A 10 44.28 -33.83 -21.42
C VAL A 10 44.13 -33.26 -20.02
N LEU A 11 45.23 -32.82 -19.39
CA LEU A 11 45.19 -32.25 -18.04
C LEU A 11 44.40 -30.94 -17.97
N SER A 12 44.56 -30.06 -18.96
CA SER A 12 43.79 -28.81 -19.04
C SER A 12 42.30 -29.08 -19.29
N GLY A 13 41.95 -30.07 -20.11
CA GLY A 13 40.55 -30.49 -20.31
C GLY A 13 39.91 -31.05 -19.03
N ILE A 14 40.62 -31.90 -18.29
CA ILE A 14 40.16 -32.43 -16.99
C ILE A 14 39.97 -31.28 -15.99
N LEU A 15 40.93 -30.35 -15.90
CA LEU A 15 40.82 -29.20 -15.02
C LEU A 15 39.61 -28.32 -15.36
N LEU A 16 39.36 -28.09 -16.66
CA LEU A 16 38.21 -27.31 -17.12
C LEU A 16 36.90 -28.00 -16.73
N ILE A 17 36.80 -29.32 -16.92
CA ILE A 17 35.63 -30.12 -16.53
C ILE A 17 35.40 -30.06 -15.01
N VAL A 18 36.45 -30.20 -14.20
CA VAL A 18 36.36 -30.13 -12.74
C VAL A 18 35.90 -28.74 -12.28
N LEU A 19 36.43 -27.68 -12.88
CA LEU A 19 36.00 -26.31 -12.60
C LEU A 19 34.54 -26.09 -13.02
N SER A 20 34.14 -26.54 -14.21
CA SER A 20 32.75 -26.47 -14.66
C SER A 20 31.81 -27.25 -13.75
N CYS A 21 32.15 -28.48 -13.36
CA CYS A 21 31.36 -29.27 -12.41
C CYS A 21 31.23 -28.55 -11.05
N LYS A 22 32.31 -27.97 -10.52
CA LYS A 22 32.21 -27.20 -9.26
C LYS A 22 31.27 -26.01 -9.38
N VAL A 23 31.27 -25.30 -10.51
CA VAL A 23 30.35 -24.17 -10.73
C VAL A 23 28.89 -24.64 -10.84
N PHE A 24 28.62 -25.71 -11.60
CA PHE A 24 27.26 -26.21 -11.80
C PHE A 24 26.67 -26.91 -10.57
N PHE A 25 27.48 -27.65 -9.81
CA PHE A 25 27.03 -28.37 -8.61
C PHE A 25 27.14 -27.55 -7.31
N ALA A 26 27.75 -26.37 -7.33
CA ALA A 26 27.76 -25.44 -6.18
C ALA A 26 26.54 -24.52 -6.11
N ILE A 27 25.66 -24.54 -7.12
CA ILE A 27 24.41 -23.77 -7.09
C ILE A 27 23.37 -24.62 -6.37
N GLU A 28 23.30 -24.46 -5.05
CA GLU A 28 22.19 -25.02 -4.29
C GLU A 28 20.88 -24.31 -4.70
N PRO A 29 19.78 -25.05 -4.94
CA PRO A 29 18.49 -24.44 -5.20
C PRO A 29 18.07 -23.63 -3.98
N LYS A 30 18.10 -22.30 -4.10
CA LYS A 30 17.57 -21.41 -3.06
C LYS A 30 16.06 -21.42 -3.14
N SER A 31 15.41 -21.72 -2.02
CA SER A 31 13.95 -21.59 -1.83
C SER A 31 13.49 -20.14 -1.71
N GLU A 32 14.44 -19.20 -1.63
CA GLU A 32 14.19 -17.78 -1.38
C GLU A 32 14.69 -16.92 -2.54
N LEU A 33 13.89 -15.91 -2.88
CA LEU A 33 14.20 -14.91 -3.90
C LEU A 33 14.33 -13.54 -3.23
N THR A 34 15.56 -13.04 -3.13
CA THR A 34 15.86 -11.71 -2.56
C THR A 34 15.99 -10.67 -3.67
N LEU A 35 15.12 -9.66 -3.65
CA LEU A 35 15.05 -8.59 -4.65
C LEU A 35 14.66 -7.28 -3.96
N ASN A 36 15.10 -6.14 -4.50
CA ASN A 36 14.56 -4.83 -4.13
C ASN A 36 13.18 -4.58 -4.75
N LYS A 37 12.94 -5.16 -5.93
CA LYS A 37 11.70 -4.98 -6.72
C LYS A 37 11.36 -6.25 -7.50
N LEU A 38 10.11 -6.66 -7.39
CA LEU A 38 9.46 -7.65 -8.24
C LEU A 38 8.38 -6.96 -9.06
N THR A 39 8.34 -7.20 -10.36
CA THR A 39 7.30 -6.67 -11.26
C THR A 39 6.70 -7.82 -12.06
N ILE A 40 5.39 -7.97 -11.94
CA ILE A 40 4.60 -8.89 -12.75
C ILE A 40 3.95 -8.06 -13.85
N ILE A 41 4.10 -8.51 -15.10
CA ILE A 41 3.51 -7.86 -16.27
C ILE A 41 2.49 -8.80 -16.92
N ASP A 42 1.48 -8.21 -17.55
CA ASP A 42 0.59 -8.91 -18.45
C ASP A 42 1.36 -9.28 -19.72
N ARG A 43 1.34 -10.58 -20.08
CA ARG A 43 2.15 -11.12 -21.19
C ARG A 43 1.77 -10.52 -22.54
N ASN A 44 0.51 -10.12 -22.72
CA ASN A 44 -0.01 -9.68 -24.01
C ASN A 44 0.21 -8.17 -24.23
N SER A 45 -0.06 -7.36 -23.21
CA SER A 45 0.03 -5.90 -23.28
C SER A 45 1.37 -5.35 -22.80
N GLY A 46 2.16 -6.13 -22.06
CA GLY A 46 3.40 -5.69 -21.42
C GLY A 46 3.19 -4.74 -20.23
N LYS A 47 1.94 -4.48 -19.84
CA LYS A 47 1.60 -3.55 -18.77
C LYS A 47 1.81 -4.19 -17.39
N PRO A 48 2.16 -3.41 -16.35
CA PRO A 48 2.21 -3.93 -14.99
C PRO A 48 0.86 -4.50 -14.54
N VAL A 49 0.91 -5.58 -13.77
CA VAL A 49 -0.23 -6.16 -13.04
C VAL A 49 -0.02 -5.98 -11.54
N LEU A 50 1.22 -6.18 -11.10
CA LEU A 50 1.62 -6.11 -9.69
C LEU A 50 3.07 -5.64 -9.58
N ILE A 51 3.34 -4.76 -8.63
CA ILE A 51 4.71 -4.37 -8.27
C ILE A 51 4.86 -4.51 -6.75
N LEU A 52 5.84 -5.29 -6.31
CA LEU A 52 6.32 -5.31 -4.92
C LEU A 52 7.70 -4.64 -4.90
N ALA A 53 7.89 -3.63 -4.04
CA ALA A 53 9.14 -2.87 -4.01
C ALA A 53 9.45 -2.29 -2.63
N ASP A 54 10.74 -2.12 -2.34
CA ASP A 54 11.25 -1.31 -1.21
C ASP A 54 11.00 0.20 -1.40
N SER A 55 10.72 0.61 -2.64
CA SER A 55 10.24 1.93 -3.03
C SER A 55 9.25 1.79 -4.17
N VAL A 56 7.94 1.91 -3.87
CA VAL A 56 6.91 1.80 -4.91
C VAL A 56 7.02 2.96 -5.90
N PRO A 57 6.80 2.71 -7.21
CA PRO A 57 6.88 3.74 -8.23
C PRO A 57 5.76 4.79 -8.09
N ASP A 58 5.91 5.89 -8.81
CA ASP A 58 4.86 6.89 -8.96
C ASP A 58 3.57 6.27 -9.53
N GLY A 59 2.43 6.80 -9.07
CA GLY A 59 1.12 6.24 -9.42
C GLY A 59 0.75 6.54 -10.86
N VAL A 60 0.05 5.60 -11.51
CA VAL A 60 -0.45 5.79 -12.88
C VAL A 60 -1.97 5.93 -12.82
N ILE A 61 -2.49 7.11 -13.14
CA ILE A 61 -3.92 7.42 -13.09
C ILE A 61 -4.37 7.98 -14.44
N ASN A 62 -5.35 7.33 -15.06
CA ASN A 62 -5.84 7.64 -16.40
C ASN A 62 -4.69 7.79 -17.43
N GLY A 63 -3.72 6.89 -17.36
CA GLY A 63 -2.54 6.86 -18.22
C GLY A 63 -1.48 7.93 -17.91
N LYS A 64 -1.67 8.76 -16.88
CA LYS A 64 -0.71 9.79 -16.47
C LYS A 64 0.05 9.36 -15.23
N VAL A 65 1.36 9.54 -15.25
CA VAL A 65 2.20 9.35 -14.05
C VAL A 65 2.02 10.55 -13.13
N LEU A 66 1.67 10.30 -11.87
CA LEU A 66 1.52 11.30 -10.84
C LEU A 66 2.54 11.06 -9.73
N PRO A 67 3.39 12.06 -9.42
CA PRO A 67 4.42 11.91 -8.41
C PRO A 67 3.79 11.70 -7.03
N ARG A 68 4.35 10.77 -6.26
CA ARG A 68 3.91 10.58 -4.87
C ARG A 68 4.52 11.64 -3.96
N ILE A 69 3.77 12.04 -2.94
CA ILE A 69 4.25 12.96 -1.88
C ILE A 69 5.34 12.28 -1.04
N PHE A 70 5.23 10.96 -0.84
CA PHE A 70 6.23 10.13 -0.18
C PHE A 70 6.42 8.81 -0.94
N LYS A 71 7.54 8.12 -0.71
CA LYS A 71 7.85 6.83 -1.36
C LYS A 71 7.73 5.68 -0.36
N PRO A 72 6.54 5.08 -0.22
CA PRO A 72 6.39 3.95 0.67
C PRO A 72 7.03 2.69 0.08
N ARG A 73 7.09 1.64 0.91
CA ARG A 73 7.43 0.29 0.48
C ARG A 73 6.18 -0.58 0.52
N GLY A 74 6.15 -1.64 -0.28
CA GLY A 74 5.04 -2.58 -0.29
C GLY A 74 4.63 -2.97 -1.70
N MET A 75 3.34 -3.12 -1.90
CA MET A 75 2.71 -3.69 -3.09
C MET A 75 1.71 -2.73 -3.69
N VAL A 76 1.73 -2.56 -5.02
CA VAL A 76 0.68 -1.86 -5.78
C VAL A 76 0.23 -2.73 -6.95
N TYR A 77 -1.05 -2.64 -7.30
CA TYR A 77 -1.65 -3.46 -8.35
C TYR A 77 -2.43 -2.59 -9.34
N PHE A 78 -2.55 -3.10 -10.57
CA PHE A 78 -2.95 -2.32 -11.73
C PHE A 78 -4.14 -2.95 -12.47
N ASP A 79 -4.95 -2.10 -13.10
CA ASP A 79 -6.00 -2.51 -14.02
C ASP A 79 -5.43 -2.96 -15.38
N ASN A 80 -6.29 -3.47 -16.27
CA ASN A 80 -5.89 -3.90 -17.62
C ASN A 80 -5.40 -2.75 -18.54
N LYS A 81 -5.62 -1.50 -18.15
CA LYS A 81 -5.13 -0.31 -18.83
C LYS A 81 -3.77 0.13 -18.30
N GLY A 82 -3.29 -0.46 -17.20
CA GLY A 82 -2.04 -0.12 -16.54
C GLY A 82 -2.17 1.03 -15.55
N ASN A 83 -3.39 1.37 -15.12
CA ASN A 83 -3.61 2.33 -14.03
C ASN A 83 -3.54 1.62 -12.68
N GLU A 84 -2.94 2.27 -11.69
CA GLU A 84 -2.98 1.80 -10.32
C GLU A 84 -4.41 1.82 -9.79
N THR A 85 -4.80 0.75 -9.09
CA THR A 85 -6.15 0.58 -8.54
C THR A 85 -6.11 0.26 -7.04
N GLY A 86 -4.97 0.52 -6.40
CA GLY A 86 -4.75 0.35 -4.97
C GLY A 86 -3.41 -0.28 -4.64
N GLY A 87 -3.20 -0.51 -3.34
CA GLY A 87 -1.99 -1.14 -2.85
C GLY A 87 -2.05 -1.58 -1.39
N LEU A 88 -1.04 -2.33 -0.98
CA LEU A 88 -0.69 -2.58 0.41
C LEU A 88 0.66 -1.94 0.67
N ILE A 89 0.66 -0.80 1.33
CA ILE A 89 1.86 0.01 1.55
C ILE A 89 2.14 0.19 3.03
N VAL A 90 3.43 0.31 3.35
CA VAL A 90 3.89 0.76 4.66
C VAL A 90 4.89 1.89 4.50
N ASN A 91 4.84 2.82 5.44
CA ASN A 91 5.74 3.95 5.53
C ASN A 91 6.16 4.15 6.98
N ASN A 92 7.37 4.64 7.17
CA ASN A 92 7.80 5.17 8.45
C ASN A 92 8.48 6.50 8.13
N GLN A 93 7.73 7.59 8.33
CA GLN A 93 8.24 8.95 8.16
C GLN A 93 7.99 9.73 9.44
N GLU A 94 9.00 10.50 9.85
CA GLU A 94 8.89 11.46 10.94
C GLU A 94 8.40 10.86 12.27
N GLY A 95 8.74 9.58 12.54
CA GLY A 95 8.32 8.88 13.76
C GLY A 95 6.87 8.42 13.76
N MET A 96 6.19 8.49 12.61
CA MET A 96 4.87 7.91 12.39
C MET A 96 4.98 6.66 11.50
N GLU A 97 4.60 5.53 12.06
CA GLU A 97 4.38 4.30 11.31
C GLU A 97 2.99 4.33 10.68
N THR A 98 2.94 4.25 9.37
CA THR A 98 1.70 4.16 8.61
C THR A 98 1.68 2.84 7.84
N ALA A 99 0.57 2.11 7.91
CA ALA A 99 0.29 0.98 7.04
C ALA A 99 -1.08 1.19 6.40
N MET A 100 -1.21 0.94 5.10
CA MET A 100 -2.47 1.13 4.39
C MET A 100 -2.69 -0.01 3.41
N PHE A 101 -3.91 -0.53 3.39
CA PHE A 101 -4.45 -1.31 2.27
C PHE A 101 -5.54 -0.47 1.61
N THR A 102 -5.40 -0.20 0.31
CA THR A 102 -6.36 0.60 -0.45
C THR A 102 -6.90 -0.16 -1.66
N VAL A 103 -8.15 0.14 -1.96
CA VAL A 103 -8.80 -0.13 -3.24
C VAL A 103 -9.25 1.21 -3.77
N ASP A 104 -8.87 1.53 -5.00
CA ASP A 104 -9.06 2.86 -5.55
C ASP A 104 -10.17 2.85 -6.61
N TYR A 105 -10.96 3.91 -6.66
CA TYR A 105 -11.56 4.36 -7.91
C TYR A 105 -10.44 4.88 -8.83
N ASN A 106 -10.75 5.08 -10.12
CA ASN A 106 -9.79 5.60 -11.10
C ASN A 106 -9.11 6.94 -10.73
N ASN A 107 -9.59 7.66 -9.71
CA ASN A 107 -9.07 8.96 -9.31
C ASN A 107 -9.15 9.21 -7.80
N THR A 108 -9.45 8.20 -6.99
CA THR A 108 -9.68 8.39 -5.54
C THR A 108 -9.57 7.08 -4.79
N ASP A 109 -8.95 7.08 -3.62
CA ASP A 109 -9.00 5.92 -2.70
C ASP A 109 -10.47 5.65 -2.31
N ALA A 110 -11.03 4.50 -2.70
CA ALA A 110 -12.44 4.18 -2.48
C ALA A 110 -12.67 3.52 -1.12
N PHE A 111 -11.81 2.58 -0.79
CA PHE A 111 -11.83 1.82 0.45
C PHE A 111 -10.41 1.75 0.99
N SER A 112 -10.24 2.08 2.26
CA SER A 112 -8.93 2.07 2.91
C SER A 112 -9.02 1.39 4.26
N ILE A 113 -8.13 0.44 4.53
CA ILE A 113 -7.77 0.00 5.88
C ILE A 113 -6.46 0.71 6.21
N PHE A 114 -6.41 1.44 7.33
CA PHE A 114 -5.24 2.21 7.70
C PHE A 114 -4.84 1.96 9.15
N LYS A 115 -3.53 2.00 9.40
CA LYS A 115 -2.89 2.11 10.71
C LYS A 115 -2.04 3.37 10.70
N ASN A 116 -2.12 4.16 11.76
CA ASN A 116 -1.16 5.21 12.09
C ASN A 116 -0.73 5.04 13.54
N GLU A 117 0.56 5.03 13.80
CA GLU A 117 1.09 4.77 15.12
C GLU A 117 2.35 5.61 15.36
N THR A 118 2.41 6.23 16.53
CA THR A 118 3.58 6.94 17.07
C THR A 118 3.86 6.39 18.47
N ASP A 119 4.94 6.84 19.11
CA ASP A 119 5.28 6.44 20.49
C ASP A 119 4.17 6.76 21.52
N THR A 120 3.25 7.67 21.20
CA THR A 120 2.25 8.19 22.16
C THR A 120 0.81 8.06 21.70
N THR A 121 0.58 7.85 20.40
CA THR A 121 -0.77 7.82 19.81
C THR A 121 -0.90 6.69 18.82
N TYR A 122 -2.10 6.13 18.69
CA TYR A 122 -2.36 5.10 17.70
C TYR A 122 -3.79 5.19 17.19
N ALA A 123 -3.94 4.86 15.91
CA ALA A 123 -5.22 4.72 15.26
C ALA A 123 -5.18 3.56 14.27
N MET A 124 -6.25 2.79 14.23
CA MET A 124 -6.50 1.84 13.17
C MET A 124 -7.96 1.92 12.75
N GLY A 125 -8.22 1.92 11.45
CA GLY A 125 -9.57 2.03 10.97
C GLY A 125 -9.77 1.58 9.54
N ILE A 126 -11.05 1.66 9.15
CA ILE A 126 -11.56 1.42 7.82
C ILE A 126 -12.30 2.68 7.41
N ALA A 127 -12.04 3.17 6.20
CA ALA A 127 -12.73 4.28 5.58
C ALA A 127 -13.32 3.86 4.23
N ILE A 128 -14.57 4.27 3.98
CA ILE A 128 -15.21 4.21 2.67
C ILE A 128 -15.41 5.65 2.21
N SER A 129 -14.90 5.99 1.04
CA SER A 129 -14.87 7.36 0.52
C SER A 129 -15.73 7.56 -0.71
N ASP A 130 -16.20 8.79 -0.91
CA ASP A 130 -16.78 9.22 -2.18
C ASP A 130 -15.70 9.38 -3.24
N ARG A 131 -16.07 9.10 -4.49
CA ARG A 131 -15.22 9.37 -5.65
C ARG A 131 -15.09 10.87 -5.88
N ASN A 132 -13.87 11.34 -6.15
CA ASN A 132 -13.62 12.73 -6.53
C ASN A 132 -14.25 13.05 -7.88
N THR A 133 -14.81 14.23 -7.99
CA THR A 133 -15.00 14.92 -9.28
C THR A 133 -13.64 15.23 -9.92
N GLU A 134 -13.62 15.57 -11.20
CA GLU A 134 -12.39 16.01 -11.87
C GLU A 134 -11.78 17.25 -11.22
N GLU A 135 -12.63 18.19 -10.78
CA GLU A 135 -12.18 19.41 -10.10
C GLU A 135 -11.52 19.10 -8.76
N GLU A 136 -12.14 18.25 -7.94
CA GLU A 136 -11.57 17.83 -6.65
C GLU A 136 -10.24 17.10 -6.86
N PHE A 137 -10.19 16.15 -7.80
CA PHE A 137 -8.96 15.44 -8.13
C PHE A 137 -7.83 16.40 -8.51
N ARG A 138 -8.12 17.41 -9.33
CA ARG A 138 -7.13 18.40 -9.75
C ARG A 138 -6.65 19.29 -8.61
N LYS A 139 -7.47 19.51 -7.57
CA LYS A 139 -7.14 20.35 -6.41
C LYS A 139 -6.39 19.59 -5.31
N ARG A 140 -6.81 18.36 -5.00
CA ARG A 140 -6.32 17.60 -3.82
C ARG A 140 -5.71 16.23 -4.15
N GLY A 141 -5.66 15.82 -5.41
CA GLY A 141 -5.15 14.50 -5.81
C GLY A 141 -6.12 13.36 -5.50
N THR A 142 -5.58 12.21 -5.13
CA THR A 142 -6.34 10.95 -4.91
C THR A 142 -7.02 10.87 -3.55
N GLY A 143 -6.73 11.79 -2.63
CA GLY A 143 -7.40 11.82 -1.32
C GLY A 143 -8.90 12.01 -1.49
N GLY A 144 -9.69 11.02 -1.09
CA GLY A 144 -11.15 11.06 -1.14
C GLY A 144 -11.77 11.79 0.05
N THR A 145 -13.08 12.04 -0.02
CA THR A 145 -13.86 12.45 1.15
C THR A 145 -14.40 11.19 1.83
N PRO A 146 -13.94 10.81 3.03
CA PRO A 146 -14.50 9.67 3.75
C PRO A 146 -15.97 9.91 4.08
N ARG A 147 -16.82 8.91 3.86
CA ARG A 147 -18.27 8.93 4.10
C ARG A 147 -18.66 8.06 5.28
N ILE A 148 -17.98 6.94 5.45
CA ILE A 148 -18.14 6.01 6.56
C ILE A 148 -16.75 5.71 7.12
N VAL A 149 -16.59 5.84 8.42
CA VAL A 149 -15.33 5.58 9.12
C VAL A 149 -15.61 4.69 10.33
N ILE A 150 -14.87 3.60 10.44
CA ILE A 150 -14.86 2.74 11.64
C ILE A 150 -13.43 2.71 12.14
N GLN A 151 -13.17 3.17 13.35
CA GLN A 151 -11.81 3.25 13.85
C GLN A 151 -11.70 3.08 15.35
N ASN A 152 -10.55 2.56 15.79
CA ASN A 152 -10.03 2.80 17.12
C ASN A 152 -9.07 3.98 17.04
N ARG A 153 -9.16 4.90 18.00
CA ARG A 153 -8.18 5.97 18.17
C ARG A 153 -7.95 6.27 19.64
N ASP A 154 -6.74 6.03 20.13
CA ASP A 154 -6.32 6.34 21.50
C ASP A 154 -7.35 5.88 22.56
N LYS A 155 -7.71 4.58 22.47
CA LYS A 155 -8.73 3.87 23.26
C LYS A 155 -10.19 4.25 23.02
N ASN A 156 -10.49 5.16 22.09
CA ASN A 156 -11.87 5.41 21.69
C ASN A 156 -12.26 4.46 20.55
N ALA A 157 -13.38 3.75 20.68
CA ALA A 157 -14.00 3.02 19.57
C ALA A 157 -15.04 3.93 18.90
N ILE A 158 -14.90 4.13 17.59
CA ILE A 158 -15.66 5.13 16.84
C ILE A 158 -16.25 4.50 15.59
N PHE A 159 -17.55 4.74 15.36
CA PHE A 159 -18.20 4.60 14.07
C PHE A 159 -18.80 5.95 13.68
N ALA A 160 -18.39 6.51 12.55
CA ALA A 160 -18.80 7.83 12.10
C ALA A 160 -19.31 7.80 10.66
N MET A 161 -20.39 8.56 10.41
CA MET A 161 -20.85 8.92 9.07
C MET A 161 -20.69 10.43 8.90
N THR A 162 -20.14 10.84 7.76
CA THR A 162 -19.88 12.25 7.46
C THR A 162 -20.94 12.85 6.53
N ASP A 163 -20.80 14.11 6.13
CA ASP A 163 -21.47 14.71 4.96
C ASP A 163 -20.55 14.72 3.73
N THR A 164 -21.05 15.23 2.59
CA THR A 164 -20.29 15.27 1.33
C THR A 164 -19.04 16.15 1.40
N LYS A 165 -18.83 16.89 2.50
CA LYS A 165 -17.62 17.67 2.79
C LYS A 165 -16.71 16.99 3.81
N GLY A 166 -17.02 15.76 4.23
CA GLY A 166 -16.24 14.98 5.19
C GLY A 166 -16.48 15.36 6.64
N ARG A 167 -17.51 16.16 6.94
CA ARG A 167 -17.82 16.57 8.32
C ARG A 167 -18.71 15.53 8.97
N GLU A 168 -18.33 15.05 10.15
CA GLU A 168 -19.11 14.08 10.93
C GLU A 168 -20.54 14.59 11.19
N ARG A 169 -21.53 13.71 10.98
CA ARG A 169 -22.96 13.98 11.16
C ARG A 169 -23.60 13.08 12.19
N VAL A 170 -23.18 11.82 12.18
CA VAL A 170 -23.64 10.79 13.10
C VAL A 170 -22.41 10.06 13.60
N VAL A 171 -22.22 10.04 14.91
CA VAL A 171 -21.05 9.44 15.54
C VAL A 171 -21.48 8.56 16.70
N PHE A 172 -21.05 7.31 16.69
CA PHE A 172 -21.19 6.36 17.77
C PHE A 172 -19.81 6.22 18.40
N VAL A 173 -19.71 6.48 19.70
CA VAL A 173 -18.45 6.46 20.42
C VAL A 173 -18.61 5.63 21.69
N VAL A 174 -17.65 4.74 21.93
CA VAL A 174 -17.32 4.27 23.27
C VAL A 174 -15.99 4.92 23.63
N GLY A 175 -16.04 5.86 24.55
CA GLY A 175 -14.88 6.66 24.95
C GLY A 175 -13.89 5.84 25.75
N ARG A 176 -12.66 6.35 25.88
CA ARG A 176 -11.59 5.74 26.68
C ARG A 176 -11.92 5.51 28.16
N ASN A 177 -12.97 6.17 28.67
CA ASN A 177 -13.48 6.05 30.03
C ASN A 177 -14.76 5.19 30.09
N ASP A 178 -15.00 4.39 29.05
CA ASP A 178 -16.18 3.54 28.87
C ASP A 178 -17.52 4.29 28.79
N ASP A 179 -17.49 5.60 28.49
CA ASP A 179 -18.69 6.40 28.26
C ASP A 179 -19.25 6.18 26.85
N VAL A 180 -20.56 5.92 26.77
CA VAL A 180 -21.26 5.67 25.50
C VAL A 180 -21.90 6.96 25.00
N GLN A 181 -21.64 7.30 23.74
CA GLN A 181 -22.23 8.46 23.08
C GLN A 181 -22.81 8.07 21.72
N LEU A 182 -24.00 8.59 21.42
CA LEU A 182 -24.61 8.49 20.09
C LEU A 182 -25.00 9.90 19.63
N LEU A 183 -24.11 10.54 18.90
CA LEU A 183 -24.18 11.96 18.59
C LEU A 183 -24.77 12.23 17.20
N VAL A 184 -25.70 13.17 17.13
CA VAL A 184 -26.12 13.86 15.90
C VAL A 184 -25.53 15.26 15.93
N LEU A 185 -24.72 15.59 14.94
CA LEU A 185 -23.97 16.85 14.86
C LEU A 185 -24.59 17.81 13.83
N ASP A 186 -24.43 19.11 14.02
CA ASP A 186 -24.76 20.17 13.06
C ASP A 186 -23.61 20.45 12.08
N THR A 187 -23.79 21.37 11.11
CA THR A 187 -22.78 21.68 10.07
C THR A 187 -21.48 22.28 10.58
N LEU A 188 -21.44 22.65 11.86
CA LEU A 188 -20.27 23.17 12.56
C LEU A 188 -19.63 22.12 13.48
N GLY A 189 -20.18 20.90 13.53
CA GLY A 189 -19.71 19.82 14.40
C GLY A 189 -20.26 19.90 15.82
N LYS A 190 -21.21 20.79 16.10
CA LYS A 190 -21.83 20.90 17.43
C LYS A 190 -22.89 19.82 17.60
N THR A 191 -22.91 19.19 18.77
CA THR A 191 -23.95 18.21 19.13
C THR A 191 -25.33 18.87 19.15
N VAL A 192 -26.20 18.42 18.26
CA VAL A 192 -27.64 18.75 18.25
C VAL A 192 -28.38 17.81 19.19
N LYS A 193 -28.00 16.53 19.21
CA LYS A 193 -28.62 15.52 20.07
C LYS A 193 -27.62 14.44 20.45
N ASN A 194 -27.64 14.02 21.71
CA ASN A 194 -27.05 12.77 22.17
C ASN A 194 -28.19 11.79 22.43
N LEU A 195 -28.22 10.67 21.70
CA LEU A 195 -29.25 9.63 21.80
C LEU A 195 -28.92 8.57 22.86
N ALA A 196 -27.73 8.60 23.46
CA ALA A 196 -27.36 7.70 24.55
C ALA A 196 -27.86 8.19 25.92
N THR A 197 -28.23 9.46 26.03
CA THR A 197 -28.77 10.07 27.25
C THR A 197 -30.29 10.10 27.22
N LYS A 198 -30.92 9.87 28.38
CA LYS A 198 -32.39 9.98 28.55
C LYS A 198 -32.87 11.42 28.36
#